data_AF-A0A2D6AN13-F1
#
_entry.id   AF-A0A2D6AN13-F1
#
_cell.length_a   1.000
_cell.length_b   1.000
_cell.length_c   1.000
_cell.angle_alpha   90.00
_cell.angle_beta   90.00
_cell.angle_gamma   90.00
#
_symmetry.space_group_name_H-M   'P 1'
#
loop_
_entity.id
_entity.type
_entity.pdbx_description
1 polymer ?
#
loop_
_entity_poly.entity_id
_entity_poly.type
_entity_poly.pdbx_seq_one_letter_code
_entity_poly.pdbx_strand_id
1 'polypeptide(L)'
;MPANSWKLAPGLQAVGAYQVSGRPYATGSVDCKVEARSLDDCTIVFPYVARWFQVINKDTSNDCKVAFSISGMTGSFNYFTVPKADVDANGSVGTSGILELKVSAIVISGSTDVDVVAGLTGIPAYQTSTDSGTNWSGSTGVG
;
A
#
# COMPACT_ATOMS: atom_id res chain seq x y z
N MET A 1 -0.51 -20.21 -31.23
CA MET A 1 -0.32 -19.75 -29.84
C MET A 1 1.02 -20.30 -29.36
N PRO A 2 1.99 -19.47 -28.94
CA PRO A 2 3.25 -20.00 -28.41
C PRO A 2 2.99 -20.82 -27.15
N ALA A 3 3.64 -21.98 -27.02
CA ALA A 3 3.36 -23.06 -26.07
C ALA A 3 3.56 -22.72 -24.57
N ASN A 4 3.86 -21.46 -24.25
CA ASN A 4 4.13 -20.99 -22.88
C ASN A 4 3.47 -19.64 -22.60
N SER A 5 2.33 -19.31 -23.23
CA SER A 5 1.66 -18.01 -23.02
C SER A 5 1.29 -17.74 -21.55
N TRP A 6 1.09 -18.78 -20.75
CA TRP A 6 0.85 -18.69 -19.30
C TRP A 6 2.07 -18.23 -18.48
N LYS A 7 3.29 -18.28 -19.05
CA LYS A 7 4.52 -17.78 -18.40
C LYS A 7 4.78 -16.29 -18.65
N LEU A 8 4.00 -15.64 -19.51
CA LEU A 8 4.18 -14.22 -19.78
C LEU A 8 3.62 -13.41 -18.61
N ALA A 9 4.51 -12.72 -17.89
CA ALA A 9 4.10 -11.83 -16.81
C ALA A 9 3.22 -10.72 -17.40
N PRO A 10 2.04 -10.45 -16.80
CA PRO A 10 1.21 -9.35 -17.23
C PRO A 10 1.97 -8.02 -17.07
N GLY A 11 1.83 -7.14 -18.07
CA GLY A 11 2.38 -5.78 -18.04
C GLY A 11 1.47 -4.80 -17.31
N LEU A 12 1.95 -3.57 -17.06
CA LEU A 12 1.17 -2.43 -16.53
C LEU A 12 -0.13 -2.13 -17.32
N GLN A 13 -0.15 -2.44 -18.63
CA GLN A 13 -1.30 -2.27 -19.51
C GLN A 13 -2.25 -3.48 -19.57
N ALA A 14 -1.94 -4.57 -18.87
CA ALA A 14 -2.73 -5.80 -18.95
C ALA A 14 -4.04 -5.66 -18.16
N VAL A 15 -5.08 -5.10 -18.78
CA VAL A 15 -6.41 -4.83 -18.17
C VAL A 15 -6.96 -6.05 -17.42
N GLY A 16 -6.83 -7.25 -17.99
CA GLY A 16 -7.31 -8.49 -17.37
C GLY A 16 -6.61 -8.84 -16.05
N ALA A 17 -5.33 -8.52 -15.89
CA ALA A 17 -4.61 -8.79 -14.63
C ALA A 17 -5.05 -7.87 -13.49
N TYR A 18 -5.67 -6.74 -13.80
CA TYR A 18 -6.29 -5.84 -12.81
C TYR A 18 -7.76 -6.16 -12.53
N GLN A 19 -8.37 -7.04 -13.33
CA GLN A 19 -9.72 -7.55 -13.06
C GLN A 19 -9.70 -8.68 -12.02
N VAL A 20 -8.54 -9.32 -11.78
CA VAL A 20 -8.41 -10.46 -10.86
C VAL A 20 -7.24 -10.25 -9.89
N SER A 21 -7.52 -10.24 -8.58
CA SER A 21 -6.46 -10.39 -7.57
C SER A 21 -6.22 -11.87 -7.34
N GLY A 22 -5.01 -12.34 -7.60
CA GLY A 22 -4.66 -13.76 -7.49
C GLY A 22 -3.87 -14.11 -6.23
N ARG A 23 -3.31 -13.12 -5.52
CA ARG A 23 -2.45 -13.36 -4.37
C ARG A 23 -2.86 -12.52 -3.15
N PRO A 24 -3.24 -13.15 -2.03
CA PRO A 24 -3.44 -12.42 -0.79
C PRO A 24 -2.09 -11.98 -0.21
N TYR A 25 -2.06 -10.79 0.38
CA TYR A 25 -0.95 -10.27 1.17
C TYR A 25 -1.51 -9.69 2.48
N ALA A 26 -0.82 -9.95 3.58
CA ALA A 26 -1.14 -9.39 4.87
C ALA A 26 0.15 -9.13 5.65
N THR A 27 0.21 -7.99 6.31
CA THR A 27 1.21 -7.65 7.34
C THR A 27 0.49 -6.96 8.49
N GLY A 28 0.96 -7.15 9.71
CA GLY A 28 0.26 -6.65 10.90
C GLY A 28 1.20 -6.22 12.00
N SER A 29 0.64 -5.54 12.99
CA SER A 29 1.37 -5.00 14.14
C SER A 29 2.58 -4.17 13.74
N VAL A 30 2.38 -3.34 12.71
CA VAL A 30 3.40 -2.42 12.22
C VAL A 30 3.42 -1.19 13.14
N ASP A 31 4.53 -1.02 13.86
CA ASP A 31 4.82 0.15 14.68
C ASP A 31 5.60 1.19 13.90
N CYS A 32 4.94 2.30 13.58
CA CYS A 32 5.44 3.39 12.76
C CYS A 32 5.27 4.76 13.39
N LYS A 33 5.37 4.83 14.72
CA LYS A 33 5.46 6.10 15.41
C LYS A 33 6.82 6.75 15.13
N VAL A 34 6.82 7.93 14.49
CA VAL A 34 8.03 8.62 13.97
C VAL A 34 9.03 8.97 15.07
N GLU A 35 8.59 9.04 16.32
CA GLU A 35 9.46 9.22 17.48
C GLU A 35 10.38 8.01 17.75
N ALA A 36 10.08 6.85 17.14
CA ALA A 36 10.77 5.58 17.40
C ALA A 36 11.38 4.89 16.16
N ARG A 37 11.02 5.24 14.92
CA ARG A 37 11.55 4.61 13.69
C ARG A 37 11.71 5.56 12.50
N SER A 38 12.68 5.25 11.63
CA SER A 38 12.81 5.90 10.31
C SER A 38 11.63 5.56 9.42
N LEU A 39 11.24 6.47 8.53
CA LEU A 39 10.17 6.23 7.56
C LEU A 39 10.52 5.15 6.53
N ASP A 40 11.81 4.87 6.33
CA ASP A 40 12.27 3.76 5.48
C ASP A 40 11.83 2.41 6.05
N ASP A 41 11.94 2.22 7.38
CA ASP A 41 11.50 1.01 8.08
C ASP A 41 9.96 0.89 8.12
N CYS A 42 9.28 2.00 7.86
CA CYS A 42 7.83 2.12 7.81
C CYS A 42 7.25 2.11 6.38
N THR A 43 8.09 1.73 5.42
CA THR A 43 7.69 1.51 4.05
C THR A 43 7.35 0.03 3.84
N ILE A 44 6.08 -0.26 3.61
CA ILE A 44 5.63 -1.62 3.27
C ILE A 44 5.75 -1.78 1.76
N VAL A 45 6.69 -2.61 1.34
CA VAL A 45 6.91 -2.96 -0.07
C VAL A 45 6.16 -4.24 -0.40
N PHE A 46 5.26 -4.17 -1.37
CA PHE A 46 4.52 -5.33 -1.86
C PHE A 46 5.37 -6.13 -2.86
N PRO A 47 5.35 -7.48 -2.81
CA PRO A 47 6.08 -8.31 -3.77
C PRO A 47 5.58 -8.17 -5.23
N TYR A 48 4.31 -7.79 -5.39
CA TYR A 48 3.64 -7.55 -6.68
C TYR A 48 2.76 -6.30 -6.55
N VAL A 49 2.36 -5.72 -7.68
CA VAL A 49 1.43 -4.57 -7.69
C VAL A 49 0.09 -4.99 -7.09
N ALA A 50 -0.33 -4.30 -6.04
CA ALA A 50 -1.65 -4.45 -5.43
C ALA A 50 -2.73 -3.95 -6.41
N ARG A 51 -3.85 -4.66 -6.47
CA ARG A 51 -5.11 -4.20 -7.10
C ARG A 51 -5.91 -3.37 -6.11
N TRP A 52 -5.91 -3.82 -4.86
CA TRP A 52 -6.56 -3.17 -3.75
C TRP A 52 -5.74 -3.38 -2.49
N PHE A 53 -5.87 -2.45 -1.56
CA PHE A 53 -5.35 -2.60 -0.21
C PHE A 53 -6.30 -1.95 0.80
N GLN A 54 -6.19 -2.38 2.05
CA GLN A 54 -6.89 -1.82 3.19
C GLN A 54 -5.88 -1.64 4.33
N VAL A 55 -5.97 -0.49 4.99
CA VAL A 55 -5.19 -0.18 6.20
C VAL A 55 -6.14 -0.16 7.38
N ILE A 56 -5.77 -0.87 8.43
CA ILE A 56 -6.52 -1.00 9.68
C ILE A 56 -5.62 -0.47 10.79
N ASN A 57 -6.06 0.59 11.45
CA ASN A 57 -5.37 1.19 12.58
C ASN A 57 -6.01 0.69 13.88
N LYS A 58 -5.24 -0.04 14.69
CA LYS A 58 -5.68 -0.58 15.98
C LYS A 58 -5.17 0.25 17.16
N ASP A 59 -4.30 1.22 16.91
CA ASP A 59 -3.82 2.17 17.92
C ASP A 59 -4.99 3.01 18.44
N THR A 60 -5.17 3.06 19.76
CA THR A 60 -6.27 3.78 20.44
C THR A 60 -5.94 5.24 20.76
N SER A 61 -4.67 5.60 20.63
CA SER A 61 -4.13 6.91 21.02
C SER A 61 -3.82 7.78 19.81
N ASN A 62 -3.40 7.19 18.69
CA ASN A 62 -2.87 7.93 17.56
C ASN A 62 -3.55 7.60 16.23
N ASP A 63 -3.81 8.64 15.44
CA ASP A 63 -4.23 8.48 14.05
C ASP A 63 -3.04 8.04 13.18
N CYS A 64 -3.34 7.19 12.19
CA CYS A 64 -2.36 6.68 11.24
C CYS A 64 -2.38 7.51 9.96
N LYS A 65 -1.21 7.95 9.51
CA LYS A 65 -1.02 8.62 8.21
C LYS A 65 -0.49 7.61 7.21
N VAL A 66 -1.07 7.61 6.02
CA VAL A 66 -0.68 6.72 4.92
C VAL A 66 -0.38 7.55 3.69
N ALA A 67 0.83 7.38 3.15
CA ALA A 67 1.29 8.02 1.91
C ALA A 67 1.75 6.96 0.90
N PHE A 68 1.85 7.36 -0.37
CA PHE A 68 2.37 6.51 -1.45
C PHE A 68 3.88 6.71 -1.69
N SER A 69 4.52 7.63 -0.98
CA SER A 69 5.96 7.84 -1.04
C SER A 69 6.44 8.56 0.22
N ILE A 70 7.73 8.43 0.51
CA ILE A 70 8.36 9.14 1.64
C ILE A 70 8.26 10.66 1.42
N SER A 71 8.52 11.13 0.20
CA SER A 71 8.37 12.55 -0.17
C SER A 71 6.92 13.05 0.01
N GLY A 72 5.93 12.18 -0.25
CA GLY A 72 4.53 12.47 0.04
C GLY A 72 4.26 12.63 1.53
N MET A 73 4.93 11.85 2.38
CA MET A 73 4.79 11.91 3.83
C MET A 73 5.44 13.16 4.45
N THR A 74 6.69 13.48 4.08
CA THR A 74 7.49 14.52 4.77
C THR A 74 7.58 15.86 4.05
N GLY A 75 7.54 15.87 2.72
CA GLY A 75 7.77 17.07 1.92
C GLY A 75 6.47 17.73 1.49
N SER A 76 5.60 16.96 0.82
CA SER A 76 4.37 17.50 0.21
C SER A 76 3.12 17.35 1.08
N PHE A 77 3.21 16.63 2.21
CA PHE A 77 2.07 16.32 3.09
C PHE A 77 0.88 15.69 2.33
N ASN A 78 1.19 14.92 1.28
CA ASN A 78 0.25 14.18 0.45
C ASN A 78 0.00 12.79 1.07
N TYR A 79 -0.73 12.78 2.18
CA TYR A 79 -1.17 11.57 2.87
C TYR A 79 -2.65 11.65 3.20
N PHE A 80 -3.27 10.50 3.42
CA PHE A 80 -4.60 10.41 4.03
C PHE A 80 -4.48 9.86 5.45
N THR A 81 -5.47 10.16 6.27
CA THR A 81 -5.50 9.77 7.68
C THR A 81 -6.50 8.64 7.89
N VAL A 82 -6.05 7.57 8.53
CA VAL A 82 -6.88 6.51 9.08
C VAL A 82 -7.05 6.82 10.58
N PRO A 83 -8.29 7.00 11.07
CA PRO A 83 -8.53 7.36 12.45
C PRO A 83 -7.97 6.30 13.40
N LYS A 84 -7.67 6.70 14.63
CA LYS A 84 -7.38 5.76 15.72
C LYS A 84 -8.57 4.83 16.00
N ALA A 85 -8.28 3.69 16.62
CA ALA A 85 -9.30 2.82 17.17
C ALA A 85 -10.09 3.56 18.26
N ASP A 86 -11.40 3.43 18.18
CA ASP A 86 -12.31 4.02 19.14
C ASP A 86 -12.54 3.04 20.29
N VAL A 87 -12.07 3.43 21.47
CA VAL A 87 -12.22 2.67 22.72
C VAL A 87 -13.65 2.73 23.27
N ASP A 88 -14.42 3.76 22.92
CA ASP A 88 -15.79 3.98 23.41
C ASP A 88 -16.84 3.32 22.49
N ALA A 89 -16.50 3.10 21.22
CA ALA A 89 -17.35 2.40 20.24
C ALA A 89 -17.10 0.88 20.18
N ASN A 90 -17.12 0.19 21.32
CA ASN A 90 -16.98 -1.27 21.42
C ASN A 90 -15.68 -1.86 20.80
N GLY A 91 -14.57 -1.12 20.84
CA GLY A 91 -13.31 -1.56 20.25
C GLY A 91 -13.30 -1.54 18.71
N SER A 92 -14.09 -0.64 18.12
CA SER A 92 -14.06 -0.40 16.67
C SER A 92 -12.67 0.11 16.26
N VAL A 93 -12.05 -0.59 15.32
CA VAL A 93 -10.76 -0.20 14.76
C VAL A 93 -10.95 0.88 13.68
N GLY A 94 -9.94 1.74 13.50
CA GLY A 94 -9.91 2.66 12.39
C GLY A 94 -9.63 1.91 11.09
N THR A 95 -10.32 2.25 10.00
CA THR A 95 -10.13 1.60 8.70
C THR A 95 -10.15 2.62 7.57
N SER A 96 -9.27 2.44 6.58
CA SER A 96 -9.31 3.20 5.33
C SER A 96 -10.47 2.79 4.42
N GLY A 97 -11.12 1.67 4.71
CA GLY A 97 -11.88 0.92 3.71
C GLY A 97 -10.97 0.29 2.65
N ILE A 98 -11.58 -0.37 1.67
CA ILE A 98 -10.86 -0.98 0.55
C ILE A 98 -10.55 0.10 -0.48
N LEU A 99 -9.27 0.35 -0.72
CA LEU A 99 -8.78 1.26 -1.74
C LEU A 99 -8.34 0.47 -2.96
N GLU A 100 -9.09 0.58 -4.06
CA GLU A 100 -8.78 -0.09 -5.33
C GLU A 100 -7.76 0.71 -6.15
N LEU A 101 -6.50 0.68 -5.70
CA LEU A 101 -5.41 1.43 -6.31
C LEU A 101 -4.25 0.49 -6.68
N LYS A 102 -3.60 0.82 -7.81
CA LYS A 102 -2.38 0.15 -8.27
C LYS A 102 -1.18 0.71 -7.52
N VAL A 103 -0.71 -0.02 -6.51
CA VAL A 103 0.44 0.38 -5.70
C VAL A 103 1.38 -0.80 -5.45
N SER A 104 2.67 -0.53 -5.41
CA SER A 104 3.74 -1.48 -5.09
C SER A 104 4.37 -1.20 -3.73
N ALA A 105 4.14 -0.02 -3.15
CA ALA A 105 4.49 0.27 -1.78
C ALA A 105 3.56 1.30 -1.15
N ILE A 106 3.51 1.31 0.17
CA ILE A 106 2.90 2.37 0.97
C ILE A 106 3.83 2.75 2.11
N VAL A 107 3.76 4.00 2.56
CA VAL A 107 4.51 4.52 3.70
C VAL A 107 3.52 4.85 4.81
N ILE A 108 3.78 4.34 6.01
CA ILE A 108 2.91 4.50 7.17
C ILE A 108 3.61 5.35 8.22
N SER A 109 2.85 6.14 8.96
CA SER A 109 3.40 6.99 10.01
C SER A 109 2.37 7.30 11.10
N GLY A 110 2.84 7.48 12.33
CA GLY A 110 2.07 8.09 13.42
C GLY A 110 1.29 7.12 14.29
N SER A 111 1.21 5.83 13.93
CA SER A 111 0.55 4.79 14.73
C SER A 111 1.51 3.69 15.14
N THR A 112 1.23 3.06 16.27
CA THR A 112 2.02 1.96 16.87
C THR A 112 1.50 0.56 16.52
N ASP A 113 0.28 0.44 15.99
CA ASP A 113 -0.33 -0.86 15.67
C ASP A 113 -1.22 -0.76 14.43
N VAL A 114 -0.61 -1.06 13.27
CA VAL A 114 -1.28 -1.01 11.97
C VAL A 114 -1.22 -2.37 11.28
N ASP A 115 -2.37 -2.81 10.77
CA ASP A 115 -2.49 -3.95 9.88
C ASP A 115 -2.78 -3.49 8.44
N VAL A 116 -2.17 -4.18 7.49
CA VAL A 116 -2.34 -3.93 6.05
C VAL A 116 -2.67 -5.23 5.36
N VAL A 117 -3.78 -5.23 4.64
CA VAL A 117 -4.22 -6.34 3.80
C VAL A 117 -4.28 -5.86 2.36
N ALA A 118 -3.78 -6.67 1.42
CA ALA A 118 -3.80 -6.33 0.01
C ALA A 118 -4.10 -7.54 -0.87
N GLY A 119 -4.79 -7.27 -1.99
CA GLY A 119 -4.98 -8.23 -3.07
C GLY A 119 -4.00 -7.93 -4.19
N LEU A 120 -2.97 -8.75 -4.33
CA LEU A 120 -1.92 -8.59 -5.32
C LEU A 120 -2.34 -9.14 -6.69
N THR A 121 -1.87 -8.47 -7.73
CA THR A 121 -1.95 -8.92 -9.13
C THR A 121 -0.77 -9.83 -9.47
N GLY A 122 -0.74 -10.35 -10.71
CA GLY A 122 0.43 -11.07 -11.24
C GLY A 122 1.56 -10.16 -11.74
N ILE A 123 1.45 -8.84 -11.58
CA ILE A 123 2.38 -7.87 -12.15
C ILE A 123 3.53 -7.64 -11.16
N PRO A 124 4.78 -7.89 -11.56
CA PRO A 124 5.93 -7.70 -10.68
C PRO A 124 6.06 -6.24 -10.22
N ALA A 125 6.43 -6.03 -8.95
CA ALA A 125 6.56 -4.69 -8.37
C ALA A 125 7.60 -3.78 -9.06
N TYR A 126 8.63 -4.37 -9.70
CA TYR A 126 9.62 -3.60 -10.48
C TYR A 126 9.02 -2.91 -11.72
N GLN A 127 7.84 -3.32 -12.20
CA GLN A 127 7.21 -2.64 -13.32
C GLN A 127 6.64 -1.28 -12.91
N THR A 128 6.38 -1.08 -11.63
CA THR A 128 5.88 0.20 -11.08
C THR A 128 6.98 1.05 -10.46
N SER A 129 8.20 0.53 -10.30
CA SER A 129 9.31 1.33 -9.81
C SER A 129 9.80 2.29 -10.90
N THR A 130 9.90 3.56 -10.54
CA THR A 130 10.47 4.63 -11.38
C THR A 130 11.73 5.18 -10.70
N ASP A 131 12.48 6.03 -11.40
CA ASP A 131 13.64 6.73 -10.82
C ASP A 131 13.28 7.60 -9.59
N SER A 132 11.98 7.88 -9.41
CA SER A 132 11.43 8.68 -8.31
C SER A 132 10.87 7.86 -7.14
N GLY A 133 10.86 6.53 -7.23
CA GLY A 133 10.39 5.66 -6.13
C GLY A 133 9.68 4.38 -6.60
N THR A 134 9.17 3.62 -5.64
CA THR A 134 8.61 2.28 -5.88
C THR A 134 7.27 2.29 -6.61
N ASN A 135 6.50 3.39 -6.56
CA ASN A 135 5.19 3.51 -7.18
C ASN A 135 5.23 4.26 -8.53
N TRP A 136 4.31 3.88 -9.43
CA TRP A 136 4.18 4.53 -10.73
C TRP A 136 3.47 5.87 -10.57
N SER A 137 4.09 6.94 -11.09
CA SER A 137 3.50 8.27 -11.17
C SER A 137 2.94 8.51 -12.57
N GLY A 138 1.62 8.72 -12.68
CA GLY A 138 0.95 8.98 -13.95
C GLY A 138 1.39 10.25 -14.69
N SER A 139 2.31 11.03 -14.12
CA SER A 139 2.98 12.15 -14.78
C SER A 139 3.99 11.74 -15.85
N THR A 140 4.44 10.48 -15.89
CA THR A 140 5.47 9.99 -16.85
C THR A 140 4.91 9.40 -18.14
N GLY A 141 3.66 9.73 -18.48
CA GLY A 141 2.97 9.24 -19.68
C GLY A 141 2.21 7.95 -19.39
N VAL A 142 1.02 7.83 -20.00
CA VAL A 142 0.14 6.67 -19.83
C VAL A 142 0.91 5.41 -20.20
N GLY A 143 1.19 4.60 -19.17
CA GLY A 143 1.89 3.33 -19.30
C GLY A 143 1.13 2.38 -20.17
#